data_AF-A0A8K0G9E0-F1
#
_entry.id   AF-A0A8K0G9E0-F1
#
_cell.length_a   1.000
_cell.length_b   1.000
_cell.length_c   1.000
_cell.angle_alpha   90.00
_cell.angle_beta   90.00
_cell.angle_gamma   90.00
#
_symmetry.space_group_name_H-M   'P 1'
#
loop_
_entity.id
_entity.type
_entity.pdbx_description
1 polymer ?
#
loop_
_entity_poly.entity_id
_entity_poly.type
_entity_poly.pdbx_seq_one_letter_code
_entity_poly.pdbx_strand_id
1 'polypeptide(L)'
;MKPTMFLVFFCSIAVALGKKQRSEAFECTHDVPYRENECNFCYCDRSQMLICTSMACPSHDNPTYIRCDFGTTWDRKCNQCWCTKGGGTICTAYQCDPKNLKAKKIS
;
A
#
# COMPACT_ATOMS: atom_id res chain seq x y z
N MET A 1 -16.62 -18.17 -61.42
CA MET A 1 -15.69 -19.23 -60.93
C MET A 1 -15.03 -18.70 -59.66
N LYS A 2 -15.36 -19.29 -58.51
CA LYS A 2 -14.75 -18.98 -57.20
C LYS A 2 -13.57 -19.92 -57.00
N PRO A 3 -12.45 -19.43 -56.44
CA PRO A 3 -11.63 -20.26 -55.58
C PRO A 3 -11.60 -19.68 -54.16
N THR A 4 -12.18 -20.48 -53.27
CA THR A 4 -11.55 -20.92 -52.01
C THR A 4 -11.06 -19.82 -51.06
N MET A 5 -12.02 -19.36 -50.26
CA MET A 5 -11.87 -18.80 -48.92
C MET A 5 -10.99 -19.71 -48.06
N PHE A 6 -9.70 -19.36 -47.92
CA PHE A 6 -8.86 -19.88 -46.84
C PHE A 6 -9.30 -19.20 -45.54
N LEU A 7 -10.16 -19.90 -44.79
CA LEU A 7 -10.38 -19.63 -43.37
C LEU A 7 -9.09 -19.94 -42.61
N VAL A 8 -8.18 -18.97 -42.54
CA VAL A 8 -7.11 -19.01 -41.54
C VAL A 8 -7.75 -18.60 -40.23
N PHE A 9 -8.25 -19.60 -39.49
CA PHE A 9 -8.58 -19.46 -38.07
C PHE A 9 -7.26 -19.17 -37.33
N PHE A 10 -6.82 -17.91 -37.37
CA PHE A 10 -5.92 -17.41 -36.34
C PHE A 10 -6.72 -17.48 -35.05
N CYS A 11 -6.55 -18.59 -34.34
CA CYS A 11 -6.87 -18.68 -32.93
C CYS A 11 -5.99 -17.61 -32.28
N SER A 12 -6.51 -16.39 -32.23
CA SER A 12 -5.94 -15.29 -31.48
C SER A 12 -6.01 -15.76 -30.05
N ILE A 13 -4.93 -16.41 -29.61
CA ILE A 13 -4.66 -16.66 -28.21
C ILE A 13 -4.66 -15.25 -27.63
N ALA A 14 -5.79 -14.88 -27.03
CA ALA A 14 -5.86 -13.74 -26.16
C ALA A 14 -4.94 -14.11 -24.99
N VAL A 15 -3.66 -13.79 -25.13
CA VAL A 15 -2.74 -13.74 -24.01
C VAL A 15 -3.36 -12.67 -23.15
N ALA A 16 -4.10 -13.10 -22.13
CA ALA A 16 -4.50 -12.25 -21.04
C ALA A 16 -3.19 -11.70 -20.48
N LEU A 17 -2.82 -10.50 -20.93
CA LEU A 17 -1.89 -9.65 -20.23
C LEU A 17 -2.58 -9.42 -18.90
N GLY A 18 -2.32 -10.31 -17.94
CA GLY A 18 -2.64 -10.06 -16.55
C GLY A 18 -2.12 -8.68 -16.30
N LYS A 19 -3.02 -7.72 -16.06
CA LYS A 19 -2.62 -6.39 -15.64
C LYS A 19 -1.83 -6.65 -14.37
N LYS A 20 -0.50 -6.62 -14.47
CA LYS A 20 0.37 -6.63 -13.31
C LYS A 20 0.03 -5.32 -12.62
N GLN A 21 -0.96 -5.38 -11.75
CA GLN A 21 -1.47 -4.25 -11.03
C GLN A 21 -0.26 -3.71 -10.30
N ARG A 22 0.22 -2.55 -10.77
CA ARG A 22 1.31 -1.83 -10.13
C ARG A 22 0.76 -1.55 -8.75
N SER A 23 1.18 -2.35 -7.77
CA SER A 23 1.04 -2.00 -6.36
C SER A 23 1.49 -0.56 -6.28
N GLU A 24 0.60 0.35 -5.89
CA GLU A 24 0.99 1.73 -5.62
C GLU A 24 2.09 1.63 -4.57
N ALA A 25 3.33 1.87 -5.01
CA ALA A 25 4.47 1.77 -4.13
C ALA A 25 4.29 2.84 -3.07
N PHE A 26 4.57 2.51 -1.81
CA PHE A 26 4.59 3.50 -0.75
C PHE A 26 5.50 4.66 -1.14
N GLU A 27 4.94 5.88 -1.17
CA GLU A 27 5.66 7.12 -1.39
C GLU A 27 5.67 7.90 -0.06
N CYS A 28 6.87 8.26 0.39
CA CYS A 28 7.07 8.98 1.64
C CYS A 28 6.91 10.49 1.38
N THR A 29 5.81 11.07 1.85
CA THR A 29 5.49 12.49 1.64
C THR A 29 5.84 13.33 2.85
N HIS A 30 6.52 14.47 2.63
CA HIS A 30 6.73 15.48 3.67
C HIS A 30 5.43 15.91 4.32
N ASP A 31 5.50 16.25 5.61
CA ASP A 31 4.38 16.75 6.39
C ASP A 31 3.18 15.80 6.54
N VAL A 32 3.28 14.56 6.06
CA VAL A 32 2.32 13.50 6.36
C VAL A 32 2.82 12.75 7.60
N PRO A 33 2.02 12.65 8.67
CA PRO A 33 2.40 11.82 9.81
C PRO A 33 2.21 10.36 9.44
N TYR A 34 3.19 9.52 9.74
CA TYR A 34 3.12 8.08 9.49
C TYR A 34 3.27 7.27 10.77
N ARG A 35 2.78 6.03 10.73
CA ARG A 35 2.93 5.06 11.81
C ARG A 35 3.28 3.69 11.25
N GLU A 36 4.39 3.15 11.70
CA GLU A 36 4.86 1.81 11.36
C GLU A 36 4.31 0.81 12.38
N ASN A 37 3.76 -0.30 11.87
CA ASN A 37 3.30 -1.46 12.64
C ASN A 37 2.40 -1.08 13.83
N GLU A 38 1.57 -0.05 13.63
CA GLU A 38 0.69 0.54 14.64
C GLU A 38 1.39 0.94 15.95
N CYS A 39 2.67 1.30 15.86
CA CYS A 39 3.50 1.55 17.02
C CYS A 39 4.39 2.77 16.80
N ASN A 40 5.43 2.62 15.98
CA ASN A 40 6.48 3.63 15.81
C ASN A 40 5.95 4.81 15.01
N PHE A 41 6.20 6.02 15.50
CA PHE A 41 5.89 7.23 14.76
C PHE A 41 6.98 7.49 13.74
N CYS A 42 6.59 7.89 12.53
CA CYS A 42 7.52 8.11 11.45
C CYS A 42 7.24 9.44 10.75
N TYR A 43 8.29 10.00 10.17
CA TYR A 43 8.25 11.17 9.30
C TYR A 43 9.17 10.95 8.10
N CYS A 44 8.94 11.72 7.03
CA CYS A 44 9.79 11.71 5.85
C CYS A 44 10.84 12.82 5.96
N ASP A 45 12.12 12.45 5.85
CA ASP A 45 13.21 13.42 5.77
C ASP A 45 13.25 14.09 4.39
N ARG A 46 14.10 15.11 4.18
CA ARG A 46 14.22 15.82 2.89
C ARG A 46 14.57 14.94 1.68
N SER A 47 15.06 13.73 1.93
CA SER A 47 15.42 12.75 0.91
C SER A 47 14.30 11.76 0.61
N GLN A 48 13.09 11.98 1.16
CA GLN A 48 11.95 11.05 1.10
C GLN A 48 12.26 9.69 1.76
N MET A 49 13.22 9.65 2.68
CA MET A 49 13.43 8.47 3.51
C MET A 49 12.50 8.51 4.72
N LEU A 50 11.87 7.36 4.98
CA LEU A 50 11.03 7.16 6.15
C LEU A 50 11.92 6.96 7.37
N ILE A 51 11.83 7.88 8.32
CA ILE A 51 12.55 7.82 9.60
C ILE A 51 11.53 7.57 10.70
N CYS A 52 11.66 6.42 11.38
CA CYS A 52 10.77 6.00 12.45
C CYS A 52 11.47 6.05 13.81
N THR A 53 10.69 6.25 14.87
CA THR A 53 11.14 5.98 16.24
C THR A 53 11.48 4.50 16.40
N SER A 54 12.32 4.15 17.38
CA SER A 54 12.64 2.76 17.73
C SER A 54 12.11 2.42 19.12
N MET A 55 10.80 2.57 19.32
CA MET A 55 10.16 2.23 20.58
C MET A 55 9.99 0.71 20.68
N ALA A 56 10.06 0.17 21.91
CA ALA A 56 9.65 -1.21 22.14
C ALA A 56 8.15 -1.34 21.90
N CYS A 57 7.76 -2.10 20.88
CA CYS A 57 6.35 -2.33 20.54
C CYS A 57 5.86 -3.61 21.22
N PRO A 58 4.95 -3.52 22.22
CA PRO A 58 4.37 -4.72 22.85
C PRO A 58 3.67 -5.63 21.82
N SER A 59 3.24 -5.03 20.71
CA SER A 59 2.60 -5.68 19.57
C SER A 59 3.52 -6.53 18.70
N HIS A 60 4.83 -6.66 18.98
CA HIS A 60 5.69 -7.59 18.26
C HIS A 60 5.24 -9.06 18.41
N ASP A 61 4.43 -9.36 19.43
CA ASP A 61 3.76 -10.65 19.63
C ASP A 61 2.43 -10.78 18.87
N ASN A 62 1.95 -9.71 18.21
CA ASN A 62 0.80 -9.76 17.31
C ASN A 62 1.29 -9.78 15.85
N PRO A 63 1.50 -10.98 15.26
CA PRO A 63 2.10 -11.13 13.93
C PRO A 63 1.26 -10.50 12.81
N THR A 64 0.01 -10.13 13.07
CA THR A 64 -0.91 -9.57 12.07
C THR A 64 -0.45 -8.21 11.53
N TYR A 65 0.29 -7.40 12.29
CA TYR A 65 0.75 -6.08 11.82
C TYR A 65 2.07 -6.11 11.07
N ILE A 66 2.87 -7.16 11.26
CA ILE A 66 4.14 -7.37 10.56
C ILE A 66 3.92 -8.21 9.28
N ARG A 67 2.88 -9.05 9.26
CA ARG A 67 2.55 -9.94 8.13
C ARG A 67 1.39 -9.38 7.32
N CYS A 68 1.74 -8.68 6.25
CA CYS A 68 0.83 -8.25 5.20
C CYS A 68 1.38 -8.68 3.83
N ASP A 69 0.54 -8.68 2.80
CA ASP A 69 0.96 -9.02 1.44
C ASP A 69 1.69 -7.83 0.81
N PHE A 70 2.97 -7.98 0.52
CA PHE A 70 3.79 -6.89 -0.03
C PHE A 70 3.15 -6.24 -1.27
N GLY A 71 3.10 -4.91 -1.28
CA GLY A 71 2.50 -4.13 -2.36
C GLY A 71 0.98 -3.97 -2.24
N THR A 72 0.33 -4.56 -1.24
CA THR A 72 -1.07 -4.25 -0.96
C THR A 72 -1.23 -2.90 -0.28
N THR A 73 -2.36 -2.28 -0.55
CA THR A 73 -2.80 -1.02 0.05
C THR A 73 -4.22 -1.17 0.53
N TRP A 74 -4.55 -0.58 1.67
CA TRP A 74 -5.91 -0.60 2.21
C TRP A 74 -6.17 0.64 3.06
N ASP A 75 -7.44 0.96 3.22
CA ASP A 75 -7.87 2.01 4.14
C ASP A 75 -8.16 1.43 5.52
N ARG A 76 -7.67 2.11 6.55
CA ARG A 76 -7.98 1.85 7.95
C ARG A 76 -8.60 3.09 8.56
N LYS A 77 -9.92 3.08 8.67
CA LYS A 77 -10.71 4.26 9.05
C LYS A 77 -10.44 5.41 8.07
N CYS A 78 -9.84 6.50 8.53
CA CYS A 78 -9.48 7.66 7.72
C CYS A 78 -8.02 7.62 7.23
N ASN A 79 -7.27 6.57 7.54
CA ASN A 79 -5.86 6.46 7.22
C ASN A 79 -5.64 5.49 6.08
N GLN A 80 -4.73 5.84 5.17
CA GLN A 80 -4.28 4.94 4.11
C GLN A 80 -3.08 4.15 4.61
N CYS A 81 -3.03 2.86 4.27
CA CYS A 81 -1.99 1.95 4.69
C CYS A 81 -1.38 1.22 3.49
N TRP A 82 -0.09 0.91 3.62
CA TRP A 82 0.71 0.17 2.66
C TRP A 82 1.43 -0.99 3.34
N CYS A 83 1.52 -2.10 2.63
CA CYS A 83 2.41 -3.18 3.00
C CYS A 83 3.75 -3.03 2.29
N THR A 84 4.80 -2.75 3.06
CA THR A 84 6.14 -2.46 2.55
C THR A 84 7.09 -3.64 2.77
N LYS A 85 8.10 -3.76 1.90
CA LYS A 85 9.08 -4.84 1.99
C LYS A 85 9.96 -4.61 3.22
N GLY A 86 9.96 -5.55 4.16
CA GLY A 86 10.81 -5.52 5.35
C GLY A 86 10.31 -4.61 6.50
N GLY A 87 9.45 -3.62 6.22
CA GLY A 87 8.86 -2.74 7.23
C GLY A 87 7.50 -3.18 7.76
N GLY A 88 6.84 -4.15 7.12
CA GLY A 88 5.46 -4.52 7.46
C GLY A 88 4.47 -3.44 7.05
N THR A 89 3.60 -3.02 7.96
CA THR A 89 2.53 -2.06 7.68
C THR A 89 3.00 -0.62 7.96
N ILE A 90 2.89 0.26 6.97
CA ILE A 90 3.06 1.71 7.14
C ILE A 90 1.70 2.36 6.87
N CYS A 91 1.20 3.16 7.79
CA CYS A 91 -0.06 3.88 7.62
C CYS A 91 0.14 5.38 7.81
N THR A 92 -0.68 6.21 7.18
CA THR A 92 -0.84 7.59 7.66
C THR A 92 -1.36 7.55 9.10
N ALA A 93 -1.04 8.58 9.88
CA ALA A 93 -1.29 8.63 11.33
C ALA A 93 -2.16 9.82 11.72
N TYR A 94 -3.21 10.06 10.94
CA TYR A 94 -4.22 11.06 11.26
C TYR A 94 -5.13 10.59 12.38
N GLN A 95 -5.57 11.55 13.20
CA GLN A 95 -6.68 11.32 14.13
C GLN A 95 -7.98 11.30 13.34
N CYS A 96 -8.66 10.16 13.37
CA CYS A 96 -9.95 9.99 12.69
C CYS A 96 -11.10 10.46 13.58
N ASP A 97 -11.97 11.31 13.04
CA ASP A 97 -13.27 11.59 13.63
C ASP A 97 -14.14 10.31 13.58
N PRO A 98 -14.59 9.77 14.72
CA PRO A 98 -15.41 8.56 14.76
C PRO A 98 -16.77 8.73 14.08
N LYS A 99 -17.26 9.96 13.88
CA LYS A 99 -18.58 10.24 13.28
C LYS A 99 -18.54 10.38 11.76
N ASN A 100 -17.45 10.90 11.21
CA ASN A 100 -17.39 11.31 9.80
C ASN A 100 -16.17 10.78 9.02
N LEU A 101 -15.34 9.93 9.63
CA LEU A 101 -14.10 9.40 9.05
C LEU A 101 -13.16 10.49 8.49
N LYS A 102 -13.28 11.72 8.97
CA LYS A 102 -12.41 12.83 8.58
C LYS A 102 -11.07 12.70 9.32
N ALA A 103 -9.99 12.89 8.57
CA ALA A 103 -8.63 12.93 9.09
C ALA A 103 -8.30 14.33 9.64
N LYS A 104 -7.72 14.40 10.84
CA LYS A 104 -7.08 15.59 11.39
C LYS A 104 -5.61 15.28 11.68
N LYS A 105 -4.70 16.15 11.23
CA LYS A 105 -3.27 16.06 11.57
C LYS A 105 -3.11 16.29 13.07
N ILE A 106 -2.38 15.38 13.71
CA ILE A 106 -2.00 15.51 15.12
C ILE A 106 -0.81 16.48 15.12
N SER A 107 -1.02 17.65 15.73
CA SER A 107 -0.03 18.71 15.95
C SER A 107 0.87 18.39 17.13
#